data_AF-A0A4Y6RUE7-F1
#
_entry.id   AF-A0A4Y6RUE7-F1
#
_cell.length_a   1.000
_cell.length_b   1.000
_cell.length_c   1.000
_cell.angle_alpha   90.00
_cell.angle_beta   90.00
_cell.angle_gamma   90.00
#
_symmetry.space_group_name_H-M   'P 1'
#
loop_
_entity.id
_entity.type
_entity.pdbx_description
1 polymer ?
#
loop_
_entity_poly.entity_id
_entity_poly.type
_entity_poly.pdbx_seq_one_letter_code
_entity_poly.pdbx_strand_id
1 'polypeptide(L)'
;MIIEFPRQNLKALNGQTLLEAFELLIWTADDVQTAKAHAAAADPTFPDTNIALISWIFGQYVPFLFDVDAACRRVTTERKLPDKTQRQPNPNRGSRSGDAARRQKRYIRVKVEDGAVIPAKPDAVRNAVYLILSYLEVFFQNISDGHIEIWVRGVSGHREILQRSDWRSRPDRIYLDFSNNTIRMPLPKKQFHLFSNASLALADETRRNLNKPPRLSDPKIAAWLDHEFFKYFKCYGRPWVFREAKHKFPELSEDRFDKIWDKYAPPDWKKSGTIPKKYRGIKVLK
;
A
#
# COMPACT_ATOMS: atom_id res chain seq x y z
N MET A 1 1.07 10.82 5.06
CA MET A 1 1.95 9.66 5.35
C MET A 1 2.36 9.08 4.02
N ILE A 2 3.66 8.97 3.75
CA ILE A 2 4.17 8.35 2.51
C ILE A 2 4.49 6.90 2.87
N ILE A 3 3.74 5.96 2.32
CA ILE A 3 3.97 4.52 2.52
C ILE A 3 4.88 4.04 1.39
N GLU A 4 6.01 3.43 1.73
CA GLU A 4 6.92 2.80 0.79
C GLU A 4 7.22 1.37 1.24
N PHE A 5 7.12 0.41 0.32
CA PHE A 5 7.45 -0.98 0.63
C PHE A 5 8.97 -1.19 0.75
N PRO A 6 9.46 -1.92 1.77
CA PRO A 6 10.87 -2.22 1.90
C PRO A 6 11.43 -2.92 0.66
N ARG A 7 12.61 -2.47 0.20
CA ARG A 7 13.29 -3.01 -0.99
C ARG A 7 13.49 -4.54 -0.92
N GLN A 8 13.75 -5.08 0.26
CA GLN A 8 13.94 -6.51 0.47
C GLN A 8 12.64 -7.30 0.25
N ASN A 9 11.52 -6.79 0.75
CA ASN A 9 10.21 -7.42 0.61
C ASN A 9 9.74 -7.36 -0.85
N LEU A 10 9.97 -6.23 -1.54
CA LEU A 10 9.69 -6.12 -2.97
C LEU A 10 10.47 -7.16 -3.80
N LYS A 11 11.75 -7.39 -3.49
CA LYS A 11 12.56 -8.41 -4.18
C LYS A 11 12.05 -9.83 -3.96
N ALA A 12 11.42 -10.11 -2.82
CA ALA A 12 10.85 -11.41 -2.47
C ALA A 12 9.44 -11.64 -3.04
N LEU A 13 8.87 -10.68 -3.76
CA LEU A 13 7.53 -10.74 -4.33
C LEU A 13 7.38 -11.76 -5.46
N ASN A 14 8.48 -12.12 -6.14
CA ASN A 14 8.43 -12.94 -7.34
C ASN A 14 7.87 -14.35 -7.08
N GLY A 15 6.73 -14.67 -7.71
CA GLY A 15 6.05 -15.95 -7.59
C GLY A 15 5.09 -16.04 -6.41
N GLN A 16 4.98 -15.00 -5.57
CA GLN A 16 4.06 -14.98 -4.44
C GLN A 16 2.62 -14.89 -4.92
N THR A 17 1.70 -15.53 -4.22
CA THR A 17 0.25 -15.38 -4.40
C THR A 17 -0.25 -14.03 -3.87
N LEU A 18 -1.51 -13.69 -4.12
CA LEU A 18 -2.11 -12.45 -3.62
C LEU A 18 -2.02 -12.36 -2.09
N LEU A 19 -2.32 -13.45 -1.41
CA LEU A 19 -2.28 -13.50 0.05
C LEU A 19 -0.86 -13.44 0.61
N GLU A 20 0.08 -14.17 0.02
CA GLU A 20 1.48 -14.13 0.45
C GLU A 20 2.11 -12.75 0.22
N ALA A 21 1.77 -12.09 -0.90
CA ALA A 21 2.19 -10.71 -1.15
C ALA A 21 1.60 -9.73 -0.13
N PHE A 22 0.31 -9.90 0.23
CA PHE A 22 -0.31 -9.11 1.29
C PHE A 22 0.39 -9.32 2.64
N GLU A 23 0.68 -10.57 2.99
CA GLU A 23 1.41 -10.92 4.22
C GLU A 23 2.78 -10.23 4.27
N LEU A 24 3.54 -10.37 3.18
CA LEU A 24 4.92 -9.91 3.05
C LEU A 24 5.04 -8.38 2.99
N LEU A 25 4.12 -7.69 2.31
CA LEU A 25 4.23 -6.25 2.08
C LEU A 25 3.44 -5.40 3.07
N ILE A 26 2.37 -5.95 3.65
CA ILE A 26 1.42 -5.18 4.45
C ILE A 26 1.32 -5.76 5.86
N TRP A 27 0.93 -7.02 5.99
CA TRP A 27 0.59 -7.58 7.30
C TRP A 27 1.78 -7.58 8.25
N THR A 28 2.97 -7.90 7.75
CA THR A 28 4.22 -8.01 8.53
C THR A 28 4.96 -6.68 8.73
N ALA A 29 4.43 -5.56 8.24
CA ALA A 29 5.04 -4.25 8.44
C ALA A 29 5.02 -3.85 9.93
N ASP A 30 6.10 -3.26 10.43
CA ASP A 30 6.30 -2.98 11.87
C ASP A 30 5.22 -2.06 12.46
N ASP A 31 4.83 -1.03 11.71
CA ASP A 31 3.78 -0.09 12.07
C ASP A 31 2.40 -0.74 12.06
N VAL A 32 2.13 -1.63 11.10
CA VAL A 32 0.92 -2.45 11.04
C VAL A 32 0.86 -3.41 12.24
N GLN A 33 1.94 -4.12 12.56
CA GLN A 33 1.98 -5.03 13.72
C GLN A 33 1.74 -4.29 15.03
N THR A 34 2.35 -3.10 15.18
CA THR A 34 2.11 -2.22 16.34
C THR A 34 0.64 -1.79 16.42
N ALA A 35 0.07 -1.33 15.31
CA ALA A 35 -1.33 -0.90 15.27
C ALA A 35 -2.30 -2.06 15.57
N LYS A 36 -2.02 -3.26 15.06
CA LYS A 36 -2.80 -4.48 15.34
C LYS A 36 -2.76 -4.84 16.83
N ALA A 37 -1.58 -4.76 17.47
CA ALA A 37 -1.45 -5.05 18.90
C ALA A 37 -2.29 -4.08 19.74
N HIS A 38 -2.28 -2.78 19.41
CA HIS A 38 -3.14 -1.80 20.07
C HIS A 38 -4.63 -2.06 19.81
N ALA A 39 -5.01 -2.42 18.59
CA ALA A 39 -6.38 -2.74 18.24
C ALA A 39 -6.89 -3.99 18.99
N ALA A 40 -6.09 -5.06 19.05
CA ALA A 40 -6.43 -6.29 19.75
C ALA A 40 -6.52 -6.10 21.28
N ALA A 41 -5.69 -5.23 21.85
CA ALA A 41 -5.79 -4.86 23.26
C ALA A 41 -7.06 -4.05 23.56
N ALA A 42 -7.52 -3.23 22.61
CA ALA A 42 -8.73 -2.43 22.75
C ALA A 42 -10.03 -3.20 22.43
N ASP A 43 -9.98 -4.17 21.52
CA ASP A 43 -11.10 -4.99 21.10
C ASP A 43 -10.64 -6.44 20.80
N PRO A 44 -10.99 -7.41 21.66
CA PRO A 44 -10.64 -8.82 21.46
C PRO A 44 -11.22 -9.45 20.19
N THR A 45 -12.22 -8.82 19.56
CA THR A 45 -12.82 -9.28 18.29
C THR A 45 -12.02 -8.85 17.06
N PHE A 46 -10.93 -8.10 17.25
CA PHE A 46 -10.07 -7.68 16.15
C PHE A 46 -9.41 -8.91 15.48
N PRO A 47 -9.44 -9.03 14.14
CA PRO A 47 -8.91 -10.19 13.45
C PRO A 47 -7.41 -10.43 13.68
N ASP A 48 -7.04 -11.67 13.95
CA ASP A 48 -5.69 -12.14 14.27
C ASP A 48 -4.90 -12.61 13.04
N THR A 49 -5.57 -12.83 11.91
CA THR A 49 -4.99 -13.26 10.63
C THR A 49 -5.38 -12.32 9.49
N ASN A 50 -4.52 -12.26 8.46
CA ASN A 50 -4.72 -11.45 7.26
C ASN A 50 -6.01 -11.83 6.51
N ILE A 51 -6.31 -13.12 6.35
CA ILE A 51 -7.53 -13.63 5.72
C ILE A 51 -8.77 -13.19 6.51
N ALA A 52 -8.73 -13.35 7.84
CA ALA A 52 -9.85 -12.95 8.69
C ALA A 52 -10.08 -11.44 8.62
N LEU A 53 -9.02 -10.63 8.57
CA LEU A 53 -9.15 -9.18 8.40
C LEU A 53 -9.78 -8.81 7.05
N ILE A 54 -9.28 -9.37 5.95
CA ILE A 54 -9.82 -9.11 4.60
C ILE A 54 -11.30 -9.51 4.55
N SER A 55 -11.63 -10.69 5.08
CA SER A 55 -13.00 -11.20 5.17
C SER A 55 -13.90 -10.32 6.02
N TRP A 56 -13.37 -9.81 7.12
CA TRP A 56 -14.10 -8.91 8.00
C TRP A 56 -14.39 -7.55 7.35
N ILE A 57 -13.45 -7.01 6.56
CA ILE A 57 -13.60 -5.71 5.91
C ILE A 57 -14.45 -5.78 4.66
N PHE A 58 -14.15 -6.71 3.75
CA PHE A 58 -14.71 -6.77 2.40
C PHE A 58 -15.64 -7.96 2.17
N GLY A 59 -15.70 -8.92 3.09
CA GLY A 59 -16.25 -10.23 2.80
C GLY A 59 -15.29 -11.00 1.89
N GLN A 60 -15.82 -11.76 0.94
CA GLN A 60 -14.99 -12.62 0.08
C GLN A 60 -14.17 -11.84 -0.98
N TYR A 61 -14.69 -10.73 -1.49
CA TYR A 61 -14.12 -10.06 -2.66
C TYR A 61 -13.68 -8.64 -2.32
N VAL A 62 -12.39 -8.38 -2.51
CA VAL A 62 -11.80 -7.05 -2.35
C VAL A 62 -11.92 -6.29 -3.68
N PRO A 63 -12.62 -5.15 -3.73
CA PRO A 63 -12.60 -4.31 -4.92
C PRO A 63 -11.18 -3.76 -5.16
N PHE A 64 -10.73 -3.71 -6.42
CA PHE A 64 -9.41 -3.19 -6.77
C PHE A 64 -9.30 -1.67 -6.54
N LEU A 65 -10.42 -0.95 -6.62
CA LEU A 65 -10.52 0.46 -6.24
C LEU A 65 -11.56 0.61 -5.14
N PHE A 66 -11.15 1.21 -4.02
CA PHE A 66 -12.02 1.53 -2.91
C PHE A 66 -11.58 2.83 -2.24
N ASP A 67 -12.52 3.50 -1.61
CA ASP A 67 -12.24 4.64 -0.73
C ASP A 67 -11.88 4.11 0.67
N VAL A 68 -10.66 4.39 1.11
CA VAL A 68 -10.10 3.97 2.41
C VAL A 68 -10.98 4.44 3.57
N ASP A 69 -11.39 5.71 3.56
CA ASP A 69 -12.21 6.31 4.61
C ASP A 69 -13.62 5.71 4.64
N ALA A 70 -14.23 5.47 3.48
CA ALA A 70 -15.53 4.86 3.38
C ALA A 70 -15.51 3.39 3.84
N ALA A 71 -14.49 2.63 3.43
CA ALA A 71 -14.31 1.24 3.84
C ALA A 71 -14.02 1.12 5.34
N CYS A 72 -13.18 1.99 5.89
CA CYS A 72 -12.89 2.05 7.32
C CYS A 72 -14.14 2.42 8.13
N ARG A 73 -14.87 3.46 7.73
CA ARG A 73 -16.12 3.86 8.39
C ARG A 73 -17.13 2.70 8.42
N ARG A 74 -17.33 2.01 7.29
CA ARG A 74 -18.28 0.89 7.17
C ARG A 74 -18.13 -0.19 8.24
N VAL A 75 -16.91 -0.44 8.72
CA VAL A 75 -16.61 -1.48 9.71
C VAL A 75 -16.41 -0.98 11.13
N THR A 76 -16.12 0.32 11.30
CA THR A 76 -15.78 0.89 12.61
C THR A 76 -16.84 1.79 13.20
N THR A 77 -17.74 2.37 12.40
CA THR A 77 -18.85 3.18 12.94
C THR A 77 -19.99 2.30 13.42
N GLU A 78 -20.77 2.81 14.37
CA GLU A 78 -22.02 2.17 14.78
C GLU A 78 -22.91 1.95 13.55
N ARG A 79 -23.51 0.76 13.45
CA ARG A 79 -24.44 0.44 12.36
C ARG A 79 -25.54 -0.49 12.84
N LYS A 80 -26.75 -0.23 12.36
CA LYS A 80 -27.90 -1.12 12.56
C LYS A 80 -28.01 -2.09 11.40
N LEU A 81 -27.97 -3.39 11.68
CA LEU A 81 -28.30 -4.41 10.69
C LEU A 81 -29.78 -4.30 10.31
N PRO A 82 -30.16 -4.62 9.06
CA PRO A 82 -31.56 -4.58 8.66
C PRO A 82 -32.37 -5.66 9.41
N ASP A 83 -33.63 -5.35 9.67
CA ASP A 83 -34.57 -6.31 10.26
C ASP A 83 -34.71 -7.56 9.38
N LYS A 84 -34.79 -8.74 9.98
CA LYS A 84 -35.12 -9.94 9.21
C LYS A 84 -36.61 -9.92 8.90
N THR A 85 -36.94 -10.10 7.63
CA THR A 85 -38.33 -10.16 7.15
C THR A 85 -38.61 -11.51 6.51
N GLN A 86 -39.76 -12.10 6.82
CA GLN A 86 -40.23 -13.34 6.22
C GLN A 86 -41.41 -13.05 5.30
N ARG A 87 -41.49 -13.78 4.19
CA ARG A 87 -42.65 -13.71 3.30
C ARG A 87 -43.80 -14.52 3.90
N GLN A 88 -44.89 -13.85 4.24
CA GLN A 88 -46.13 -14.49 4.70
C GLN A 88 -47.26 -14.25 3.71
N PRO A 89 -48.22 -15.19 3.56
CA PRO A 89 -49.44 -14.95 2.80
C PRO A 89 -50.18 -13.74 3.37
N ASN A 90 -50.69 -12.85 2.52
CA ASN A 90 -51.41 -11.66 2.97
C ASN A 90 -52.70 -12.05 3.72
N PRO A 91 -52.83 -11.77 5.04
CA PRO A 91 -53.98 -12.19 5.84
C PRO A 91 -55.24 -11.34 5.58
N ASN A 92 -55.10 -10.12 5.06
CA ASN A 92 -56.22 -9.18 4.86
C ASN A 92 -57.01 -9.41 3.57
N ARG A 93 -56.78 -10.52 2.86
CA ARG A 93 -57.57 -10.86 1.68
C ARG A 93 -58.78 -11.67 2.09
N GLY A 94 -59.92 -11.01 2.14
CA GLY A 94 -61.21 -11.67 2.33
C GLY A 94 -61.40 -12.82 1.35
N SER A 95 -61.90 -13.94 1.87
CA SER A 95 -62.46 -15.04 1.10
C SER A 95 -63.58 -14.48 0.21
N ARG A 96 -63.28 -14.16 -1.05
CA ARG A 96 -64.31 -13.94 -2.07
C ARG A 96 -64.38 -15.20 -2.92
N SER A 97 -65.52 -15.86 -2.83
CA SER A 97 -65.92 -17.05 -3.58
C SER A 97 -66.07 -16.75 -5.07
N GLY A 98 -65.89 -17.81 -5.87
CA GLY A 98 -66.40 -17.93 -7.23
C GLY A 98 -65.51 -17.39 -8.34
N ASP A 99 -64.86 -18.31 -9.07
CA ASP A 99 -64.59 -18.21 -10.51
C ASP A 99 -63.73 -17.06 -11.05
N ALA A 100 -62.55 -16.85 -10.47
CA ALA A 100 -61.50 -16.07 -11.14
C ALA A 100 -60.16 -16.81 -11.19
N ALA A 101 -59.76 -17.16 -12.41
CA ALA A 101 -58.55 -17.87 -12.80
C ALA A 101 -57.26 -17.45 -12.06
N ARG A 102 -56.44 -18.45 -11.70
CA ARG A 102 -55.03 -18.41 -11.22
C ARG A 102 -54.44 -17.00 -11.03
N ARG A 103 -54.80 -16.30 -9.95
CA ARG A 103 -54.08 -15.08 -9.53
C ARG A 103 -52.97 -15.45 -8.55
N GLN A 104 -51.73 -15.09 -8.91
CA GLN A 104 -50.50 -15.29 -8.14
C GLN A 104 -50.71 -15.00 -6.64
N LYS A 105 -50.33 -15.94 -5.78
CA LYS A 105 -50.27 -15.74 -4.32
C LYS A 105 -49.38 -14.52 -4.05
N ARG A 106 -49.97 -13.40 -3.60
CA ARG A 106 -49.22 -12.19 -3.24
C ARG A 106 -48.82 -12.29 -1.77
N TYR A 107 -47.52 -12.48 -1.54
CA TYR A 107 -46.90 -12.52 -0.22
C TYR A 107 -46.58 -11.11 0.27
N ILE A 108 -46.78 -10.84 1.56
CA ILE A 108 -46.28 -9.65 2.25
C ILE A 108 -44.97 -9.98 2.99
N ARG A 109 -44.09 -9.00 3.17
CA ARG A 109 -42.91 -9.15 4.03
C ARG A 109 -43.30 -8.72 5.44
N VAL A 110 -43.27 -9.66 6.38
CA VAL A 110 -43.53 -9.42 7.80
C VAL A 110 -42.19 -9.45 8.52
N LYS A 111 -41.94 -8.45 9.36
CA LYS A 111 -40.75 -8.43 10.22
C LYS A 111 -40.85 -9.55 11.24
N VAL A 112 -39.80 -10.37 11.32
CA VAL A 112 -39.73 -11.52 12.23
C VAL A 112 -38.67 -11.35 13.30
N GLU A 113 -37.67 -10.49 13.08
CA GLU A 113 -36.60 -10.21 14.05
C GLU A 113 -36.14 -8.76 13.89
N ASP A 114 -35.91 -8.09 15.01
CA ASP A 114 -35.27 -6.79 15.04
C ASP A 114 -33.83 -6.89 14.54
N GLY A 115 -33.41 -5.92 13.74
CA GLY A 115 -32.03 -5.77 13.33
C GLY A 115 -31.15 -5.42 14.52
N ALA A 116 -30.02 -6.12 14.66
CA ALA A 116 -29.06 -5.88 15.73
C ALA A 116 -28.27 -4.58 15.52
N VAL A 117 -28.01 -3.85 16.61
CA VAL A 117 -27.10 -2.70 16.61
C VAL A 117 -25.67 -3.21 16.85
N ILE A 118 -24.77 -2.93 15.92
CA ILE A 118 -23.34 -3.17 16.06
C ILE A 118 -22.73 -1.88 16.60
N PRO A 119 -22.14 -1.88 17.81
CA PRO A 119 -21.57 -0.68 18.40
C PRO A 119 -20.37 -0.18 17.60
N ALA A 120 -20.08 1.12 17.72
CA ALA A 120 -18.86 1.69 17.19
C ALA A 120 -17.62 1.01 17.80
N LYS A 121 -16.58 0.88 16.99
CA LYS A 121 -15.29 0.31 17.38
C LYS A 121 -14.40 1.38 18.02
N PRO A 122 -13.49 1.01 18.95
CA PRO A 122 -12.52 1.92 19.52
C PRO A 122 -11.62 2.58 18.46
N ASP A 123 -11.10 3.77 18.75
CA ASP A 123 -10.23 4.50 17.82
C ASP A 123 -8.96 3.70 17.43
N ALA A 124 -8.43 2.88 18.34
CA ALA A 124 -7.32 1.98 18.03
C ALA A 124 -7.63 1.01 16.88
N VAL A 125 -8.84 0.44 16.87
CA VAL A 125 -9.31 -0.44 15.78
C VAL A 125 -9.47 0.35 14.50
N ARG A 126 -10.06 1.55 14.57
CA ARG A 126 -10.22 2.43 13.41
C ARG A 126 -8.87 2.81 12.79
N ASN A 127 -7.90 3.16 13.61
CA ASN A 127 -6.55 3.53 13.17
C ASN A 127 -5.83 2.35 12.52
N ALA A 128 -5.93 1.15 13.10
CA ALA A 128 -5.35 -0.06 12.51
C ALA A 128 -5.98 -0.39 11.15
N VAL A 129 -7.31 -0.36 11.05
CA VAL A 129 -8.02 -0.60 9.78
C VAL A 129 -7.62 0.44 8.73
N TYR A 130 -7.62 1.72 9.09
CA TYR A 130 -7.25 2.79 8.18
C TYR A 130 -5.82 2.63 7.65
N LEU A 131 -4.86 2.32 8.53
CA LEU A 131 -3.47 2.09 8.16
C LEU A 131 -3.35 0.93 7.17
N ILE A 132 -3.94 -0.23 7.49
CA ILE A 132 -3.86 -1.42 6.64
C ILE A 132 -4.51 -1.18 5.26
N LEU A 133 -5.65 -0.49 5.23
CA LEU A 133 -6.31 -0.12 3.98
C LEU A 133 -5.47 0.87 3.14
N SER A 134 -4.75 1.79 3.79
CA SER A 134 -3.82 2.71 3.11
C SER A 134 -2.65 1.95 2.47
N TYR A 135 -2.09 0.96 3.18
CA TYR A 135 -1.07 0.05 2.63
C TYR A 135 -1.61 -0.75 1.43
N LEU A 136 -2.84 -1.25 1.54
CA LEU A 136 -3.50 -2.01 0.48
C LEU A 136 -3.78 -1.15 -0.77
N GLU A 137 -4.18 0.10 -0.58
CA GLU A 137 -4.35 1.06 -1.69
C GLU A 137 -3.02 1.30 -2.41
N VAL A 138 -1.92 1.51 -1.69
CA VAL A 138 -0.58 1.68 -2.29
C VAL A 138 -0.12 0.40 -3.01
N PHE A 139 -0.45 -0.77 -2.49
CA PHE A 139 -0.20 -2.04 -3.17
C PHE A 139 -0.95 -2.13 -4.51
N PHE A 140 -2.25 -1.81 -4.53
CA PHE A 140 -3.04 -1.77 -5.77
C PHE A 140 -2.57 -0.69 -6.74
N GLN A 141 -2.11 0.45 -6.25
CA GLN A 141 -1.50 1.49 -7.08
C GLN A 141 -0.24 0.98 -7.79
N ASN A 142 0.63 0.25 -7.08
CA ASN A 142 1.83 -0.36 -7.69
C ASN A 142 1.48 -1.37 -8.79
N ILE A 143 0.37 -2.10 -8.66
CA ILE A 143 -0.15 -2.98 -9.71
C ILE A 143 -0.68 -2.16 -10.89
N SER A 144 -1.53 -1.17 -10.63
CA SER A 144 -2.15 -0.29 -11.64
C SER A 144 -1.12 0.51 -12.45
N ASP A 145 0.01 0.85 -11.84
CA ASP A 145 1.11 1.54 -12.51
C ASP A 145 2.08 0.61 -13.25
N GLY A 146 1.93 -0.70 -13.09
CA GLY A 146 2.78 -1.70 -13.73
C GLY A 146 4.15 -1.86 -13.05
N HIS A 147 4.30 -1.42 -11.79
CA HIS A 147 5.48 -1.72 -11.01
C HIS A 147 5.49 -3.17 -10.53
N ILE A 148 4.31 -3.68 -10.22
CA ILE A 148 4.02 -5.09 -9.90
C ILE A 148 3.17 -5.67 -11.02
N GLU A 149 3.64 -6.77 -11.60
CA GLU A 149 2.92 -7.56 -12.59
C GLU A 149 2.13 -8.66 -11.91
N ILE A 150 0.95 -8.97 -12.46
CA ILE A 150 0.15 -10.11 -12.03
C ILE A 150 0.03 -11.10 -13.18
N TRP A 151 0.54 -12.29 -12.93
CA TRP A 151 0.43 -13.46 -13.78
C TRP A 151 -0.78 -14.28 -13.36
N VAL A 152 -1.62 -14.64 -14.32
CA VAL A 152 -2.87 -15.37 -14.09
C VAL A 152 -3.05 -16.47 -15.13
N ARG A 153 -4.07 -17.32 -14.93
CA ARG A 153 -4.62 -18.21 -15.95
C ARG A 153 -6.06 -17.85 -16.26
N GLY A 154 -6.34 -17.49 -17.51
CA GLY A 154 -7.69 -17.31 -18.03
C GLY A 154 -8.40 -18.63 -18.34
N VAL A 155 -9.56 -18.54 -19.00
CA VAL A 155 -10.42 -19.69 -19.34
C VAL A 155 -9.72 -20.73 -20.24
N SER A 156 -8.79 -20.30 -21.09
CA SER A 156 -8.01 -21.20 -21.95
C SER A 156 -6.97 -22.03 -21.18
N GLY A 157 -6.72 -21.71 -19.90
CA GLY A 157 -5.72 -22.37 -19.06
C GLY A 157 -4.28 -21.91 -19.31
N HIS A 158 -4.03 -21.09 -20.33
CA HIS A 158 -2.71 -20.51 -20.57
C HIS A 158 -2.37 -19.46 -19.52
N ARG A 159 -1.07 -19.38 -19.19
CA ARG A 159 -0.56 -18.37 -18.27
C ARG A 159 -0.35 -17.07 -19.05
N GLU A 160 -0.91 -15.98 -18.54
CA GLU A 160 -0.84 -14.65 -19.14
C GLU A 160 -0.60 -13.56 -18.09
N ILE A 161 -0.11 -12.41 -18.54
CA ILE A 161 0.08 -11.22 -17.69
C ILE A 161 -1.11 -10.29 -17.92
N LEU A 162 -1.78 -9.89 -16.84
CA LEU A 162 -2.76 -8.81 -16.90
C LEU A 162 -2.05 -7.48 -17.13
N GLN A 163 -2.33 -6.85 -18.27
CA GLN A 163 -1.66 -5.65 -18.74
C GLN A 163 -2.10 -4.42 -17.95
N ARG A 164 -1.28 -3.35 -17.98
CA ARG A 164 -1.61 -2.07 -17.34
C ARG A 164 -2.98 -1.52 -17.75
N SER A 165 -3.35 -1.71 -19.01
CA SER A 165 -4.65 -1.28 -19.56
C SER A 165 -5.84 -1.99 -18.92
N ASP A 166 -5.66 -3.24 -18.49
CA ASP A 166 -6.73 -4.07 -17.93
C ASP A 166 -7.20 -3.49 -16.60
N TRP A 167 -6.25 -3.05 -15.77
CA TRP A 167 -6.49 -2.40 -14.48
C TRP A 167 -7.15 -1.03 -14.61
N ARG A 168 -6.75 -0.24 -15.62
CA ARG A 168 -7.17 1.15 -15.78
C ARG A 168 -8.54 1.33 -16.44
N SER A 169 -9.00 0.33 -17.19
CA SER A 169 -10.22 0.46 -17.98
C SER A 169 -11.49 0.57 -17.12
N ARG A 170 -11.59 -0.20 -16.03
CA ARG A 170 -12.72 -0.22 -15.06
C ARG A 170 -12.28 -0.70 -13.67
N PRO A 171 -11.39 0.03 -12.98
CA PRO A 171 -10.81 -0.40 -11.70
C PRO A 171 -11.87 -0.60 -10.60
N ASP A 172 -12.97 0.15 -10.64
CA ASP A 172 -14.12 0.07 -9.73
C ASP A 172 -14.90 -1.25 -9.82
N ARG A 173 -14.68 -2.04 -10.88
CA ARG A 173 -15.42 -3.28 -11.16
C ARG A 173 -14.53 -4.52 -11.19
N ILE A 174 -13.26 -4.37 -10.86
CA ILE A 174 -12.32 -5.48 -10.70
C ILE A 174 -12.39 -5.92 -9.24
N TYR A 175 -12.49 -7.23 -9.02
CA TYR A 175 -12.55 -7.80 -7.68
C TYR A 175 -11.52 -8.91 -7.51
N LEU A 176 -10.84 -8.92 -6.37
CA LEU A 176 -9.79 -9.87 -6.02
C LEU A 176 -10.30 -10.77 -4.89
N ASP A 177 -10.09 -12.07 -5.03
CA ASP A 177 -10.26 -13.05 -3.97
C ASP A 177 -8.88 -13.51 -3.53
N PHE A 178 -8.41 -12.99 -2.40
CA PHE A 178 -7.10 -13.30 -1.84
C PHE A 178 -7.00 -14.76 -1.40
N SER A 179 -8.08 -15.34 -0.87
CA SER A 179 -8.09 -16.72 -0.38
C SER A 179 -7.96 -17.73 -1.51
N ASN A 180 -8.61 -17.47 -2.64
CA ASN A 180 -8.59 -18.35 -3.81
C ASN A 180 -7.57 -17.94 -4.88
N ASN A 181 -6.83 -16.84 -4.68
CA ASN A 181 -5.91 -16.27 -5.66
C ASN A 181 -6.56 -16.05 -7.02
N THR A 182 -7.77 -15.49 -7.03
CA THR A 182 -8.53 -15.23 -8.25
C THR A 182 -8.82 -13.75 -8.45
N ILE A 183 -8.95 -13.36 -9.71
CA ILE A 183 -9.28 -11.99 -10.12
C ILE A 183 -10.50 -12.05 -11.04
N ARG A 184 -11.51 -11.25 -10.71
CA ARG A 184 -12.74 -11.10 -11.48
C ARG A 184 -12.70 -9.78 -12.19
N MET A 185 -12.62 -9.85 -13.51
CA MET A 185 -12.66 -8.67 -14.37
C MET A 185 -14.01 -8.57 -15.09
N PRO A 186 -14.59 -7.37 -15.21
CA PRO A 186 -15.88 -7.20 -15.85
C PRO A 186 -15.74 -7.35 -17.37
N LEU A 187 -16.65 -8.10 -17.97
CA LEU A 187 -16.85 -8.17 -19.43
C LEU A 187 -18.03 -7.27 -19.84
N PRO A 188 -18.17 -6.95 -21.14
CA PRO A 188 -19.41 -6.38 -21.67
C PRO A 188 -20.64 -7.21 -21.25
N LYS A 189 -21.81 -6.57 -21.12
CA LYS A 189 -23.09 -7.20 -20.75
C LYS A 189 -23.16 -7.79 -19.33
N LYS A 190 -22.42 -7.23 -18.36
CA LYS A 190 -22.45 -7.63 -16.92
C LYS A 190 -21.97 -9.07 -16.65
N GLN A 191 -21.17 -9.63 -17.54
CA GLN A 191 -20.45 -10.89 -17.29
C GLN A 191 -19.12 -10.59 -16.59
N PHE A 192 -18.49 -11.62 -16.04
CA PHE A 192 -17.15 -11.54 -15.47
C PHE A 192 -16.25 -12.59 -16.10
N HIS A 193 -15.01 -12.21 -16.41
CA HIS A 193 -13.94 -13.16 -16.65
C HIS A 193 -13.30 -13.51 -15.30
N LEU A 194 -13.19 -14.80 -15.00
CA LEU A 194 -12.52 -15.28 -13.80
C LEU A 194 -11.12 -15.76 -14.17
N PHE A 195 -10.13 -15.03 -13.68
CA PHE A 195 -8.73 -15.40 -13.74
C PHE A 195 -8.35 -16.16 -12.48
N SER A 196 -7.62 -17.27 -12.63
CA SER A 196 -7.19 -18.13 -11.53
C SER A 196 -5.67 -18.12 -11.36
N ASN A 197 -5.17 -18.62 -10.22
CA ASN A 197 -3.74 -18.76 -9.94
C ASN A 197 -2.97 -17.43 -10.08
N ALA A 198 -3.54 -16.37 -9.53
CA ALA A 198 -2.90 -15.06 -9.49
C ALA A 198 -1.58 -15.16 -8.69
N SER A 199 -0.49 -14.84 -9.38
CA SER A 199 0.85 -14.76 -8.82
C SER A 199 1.47 -13.43 -9.22
N LEU A 200 2.27 -12.86 -8.33
CA LEU A 200 2.83 -11.55 -8.47
C LEU A 200 4.31 -11.64 -8.80
N ALA A 201 4.77 -10.65 -9.55
CA ALA A 201 6.18 -10.46 -9.82
C ALA A 201 6.47 -8.96 -9.87
N LEU A 202 7.71 -8.57 -9.59
CA LEU A 202 8.15 -7.23 -9.94
C LEU A 202 8.34 -7.16 -11.45
N ALA A 203 7.85 -6.08 -12.06
CA ALA A 203 8.15 -5.79 -13.45
C ALA A 203 9.66 -5.68 -13.66
N ASP A 204 10.15 -6.10 -14.83
CA ASP A 204 11.58 -6.16 -15.12
C ASP A 204 12.28 -4.80 -14.95
N GLU A 205 11.63 -3.72 -15.39
CA GLU A 205 12.16 -2.36 -15.21
C GLU A 205 12.25 -1.98 -13.73
N THR A 206 11.21 -2.26 -12.96
CA THR A 206 11.17 -2.04 -11.50
C THR A 206 12.26 -2.85 -10.80
N ARG A 207 12.43 -4.12 -11.17
CA ARG A 207 13.48 -5.00 -10.64
C ARG A 207 14.88 -4.47 -10.96
N ARG A 208 15.12 -3.98 -12.18
CA ARG A 208 16.39 -3.35 -12.57
C ARG A 208 16.63 -2.08 -11.76
N ASN A 209 15.63 -1.23 -11.58
CA ASN A 209 15.73 -0.01 -10.79
C ASN A 209 15.96 -0.29 -9.30
N LEU A 210 15.30 -1.33 -8.75
CA LEU A 210 15.53 -1.85 -7.40
C LEU A 210 16.85 -2.59 -7.24
N ASN A 211 17.62 -2.84 -8.30
CA ASN A 211 18.97 -3.40 -8.21
C ASN A 211 20.06 -2.36 -8.47
N LYS A 212 19.69 -1.21 -9.05
CA LYS A 212 20.60 -0.06 -9.08
C LYS A 212 20.91 0.36 -7.65
N PRO A 213 22.17 0.67 -7.34
CA PRO A 213 22.44 1.37 -6.10
C PRO A 213 21.63 2.68 -6.07
N PRO A 214 21.10 3.09 -4.90
CA PRO A 214 20.32 4.31 -4.81
C PRO A 214 21.15 5.46 -5.37
N ARG A 215 20.60 6.23 -6.31
CA ARG A 215 21.31 7.38 -6.87
C ARG A 215 21.75 8.26 -5.72
N LEU A 216 23.06 8.38 -5.52
CA LEU A 216 23.65 9.29 -4.56
C LEU A 216 23.00 10.67 -4.76
N SER A 217 22.53 11.32 -3.70
CA SER A 217 21.81 12.59 -3.82
C SER A 217 22.80 13.75 -3.66
N ASP A 218 23.01 14.57 -4.70
CA ASP A 218 23.94 15.71 -4.63
C ASP A 218 23.60 16.67 -3.45
N PRO A 219 22.32 17.01 -3.18
CA PRO A 219 21.96 17.78 -1.98
C PRO A 219 22.35 17.11 -0.67
N LYS A 220 22.24 15.79 -0.56
CA LYS A 220 22.60 15.05 0.65
C LYS A 220 24.11 15.07 0.90
N ILE A 221 24.90 14.95 -0.16
CA ILE A 221 26.36 15.06 -0.09
C ILE A 221 26.75 16.50 0.27
N ALA A 222 26.14 17.49 -0.39
CA ALA A 222 26.40 18.90 -0.12
C ALA A 222 26.07 19.29 1.33
N ALA A 223 24.92 18.84 1.86
CA ALA A 223 24.53 19.09 3.25
C ALA A 223 25.48 18.43 4.25
N TRP A 224 25.96 17.22 3.96
CA TRP A 224 26.96 16.56 4.79
C TRP A 224 28.32 17.27 4.72
N LEU A 225 28.79 17.67 3.53
CA LEU A 225 30.01 18.46 3.36
C LEU A 225 29.93 19.80 4.10
N ASP A 226 28.77 20.44 4.05
CA ASP A 226 28.50 21.68 4.77
C ASP A 226 28.60 21.46 6.28
N HIS A 227 27.93 20.41 6.78
CA HIS A 227 27.93 20.06 8.20
C HIS A 227 29.33 19.68 8.72
N GLU A 228 30.03 18.76 8.05
CA GLU A 228 31.29 18.18 8.54
C GLU A 228 32.53 19.01 8.22
N PHE A 229 32.49 19.84 7.16
CA PHE A 229 33.66 20.58 6.72
C PHE A 229 33.39 22.07 6.63
N PHE A 230 32.43 22.52 5.83
CA PHE A 230 32.34 23.94 5.50
C PHE A 230 31.92 24.82 6.69
N LYS A 231 31.19 24.27 7.67
CA LYS A 231 30.86 24.95 8.93
C LYS A 231 32.04 25.05 9.90
N TYR A 232 33.04 24.18 9.80
CA TYR A 232 34.19 24.17 10.70
C TYR A 232 35.42 24.84 10.08
N PHE A 233 36.35 25.22 10.94
CA PHE A 233 37.50 26.02 10.55
C PHE A 233 38.48 25.26 9.66
N LYS A 234 39.10 25.97 8.70
CA LYS A 234 39.94 25.44 7.63
C LYS A 234 41.15 24.66 8.13
N CYS A 235 41.16 23.34 7.95
CA CYS A 235 42.36 22.52 8.11
C CYS A 235 42.53 21.40 7.07
N TYR A 236 41.50 21.06 6.28
CA TYR A 236 41.56 19.94 5.34
C TYR A 236 41.57 20.40 3.87
N GLY A 237 42.51 19.88 3.09
CA GLY A 237 42.58 20.13 1.64
C GLY A 237 41.51 19.33 0.86
N ARG A 238 41.15 19.79 -0.34
CA ARG A 238 40.19 19.11 -1.25
C ARG A 238 40.48 17.60 -1.40
N PRO A 239 41.73 17.12 -1.61
CA PRO A 239 42.00 15.68 -1.72
C PRO A 239 41.68 14.89 -0.44
N TRP A 240 41.77 15.53 0.73
CA TRP A 240 41.42 14.91 2.00
C TRP A 240 39.90 14.85 2.19
N VAL A 241 39.21 15.96 1.90
CA VAL A 241 37.74 15.99 1.93
C VAL A 241 37.13 15.00 0.93
N PHE A 242 37.72 14.85 -0.25
CA PHE A 242 37.29 13.82 -1.20
C PHE A 242 37.44 12.41 -0.63
N ARG A 243 38.56 12.09 0.03
CA ARG A 243 38.76 10.77 0.66
C ARG A 243 37.71 10.49 1.73
N GLU A 244 37.43 11.45 2.61
CA GLU A 244 36.38 11.31 3.62
C GLU A 244 34.98 11.19 2.98
N ALA A 245 34.69 12.00 1.96
CA ALA A 245 33.44 11.92 1.23
C ALA A 245 33.29 10.58 0.50
N LYS A 246 34.36 10.03 -0.07
CA LYS A 246 34.40 8.72 -0.73
C LYS A 246 34.24 7.58 0.28
N HIS A 247 34.79 7.72 1.48
CA HIS A 247 34.58 6.76 2.56
C HIS A 247 33.13 6.77 3.06
N LYS A 248 32.53 7.96 3.22
CA LYS A 248 31.11 8.11 3.62
C LYS A 248 30.12 7.73 2.51
N PHE A 249 30.48 8.00 1.26
CA PHE A 249 29.68 7.76 0.07
C PHE A 249 30.50 6.93 -0.94
N PRO A 250 30.56 5.59 -0.80
CA PRO A 250 31.42 4.72 -1.60
C PRO A 250 31.23 4.85 -3.11
N GLU A 251 30.03 5.23 -3.56
CA GLU A 251 29.67 5.38 -4.97
C GLU A 251 29.99 6.76 -5.56
N LEU A 252 30.52 7.69 -4.76
CA LEU A 252 30.88 9.03 -5.22
C LEU A 252 32.08 8.97 -6.17
N SER A 253 31.89 9.29 -7.46
CA SER A 253 33.02 9.47 -8.38
C SER A 253 33.72 10.82 -8.15
N GLU A 254 34.98 10.93 -8.57
CA GLU A 254 35.74 12.18 -8.47
C GLU A 254 35.09 13.30 -9.29
N ASP A 255 34.72 13.03 -10.55
CA ASP A 255 33.99 14.00 -11.41
C ASP A 255 32.70 14.54 -10.75
N ARG A 256 31.97 13.66 -10.06
CA ARG A 256 30.73 14.02 -9.41
C ARG A 256 30.99 14.84 -8.14
N PHE A 257 32.01 14.46 -7.37
CA PHE A 257 32.46 15.24 -6.24
C PHE A 257 32.87 16.65 -6.69
N ASP A 258 33.56 16.78 -7.82
CA ASP A 258 33.99 18.08 -8.35
C ASP A 258 32.85 18.98 -8.74
N LYS A 259 31.83 18.44 -9.41
CA LYS A 259 30.61 19.21 -9.69
C LYS A 259 29.94 19.71 -8.41
N ILE A 260 29.92 18.89 -7.37
CA ILE A 260 29.33 19.26 -6.08
C ILE A 260 30.23 20.29 -5.37
N TRP A 261 31.54 20.11 -5.40
CA TRP A 261 32.51 21.03 -4.83
C TRP A 261 32.43 22.41 -5.49
N ASP A 262 32.44 22.45 -6.82
CA ASP A 262 32.36 23.69 -7.60
C ASP A 262 31.02 24.39 -7.41
N LYS A 263 29.94 23.65 -7.16
CA LYS A 263 28.63 24.24 -6.92
C LYS A 263 28.43 24.72 -5.50
N TYR A 264 28.79 23.93 -4.50
CA TYR A 264 28.39 24.14 -3.10
C TYR A 264 29.51 24.57 -2.17
N ALA A 265 30.79 24.32 -2.51
CA ALA A 265 31.88 24.75 -1.63
C ALA A 265 31.96 26.29 -1.56
N PRO A 266 32.17 26.87 -0.38
CA PRO A 266 32.37 28.31 -0.24
C PRO A 266 33.57 28.80 -1.08
N PRO A 267 33.58 30.07 -1.54
CA PRO A 267 34.70 30.63 -2.33
C PRO A 267 36.07 30.42 -1.67
N ASP A 268 36.06 30.49 -0.34
CA ASP A 268 37.18 30.30 0.56
C ASP A 268 37.77 28.89 0.58
N TRP A 269 36.95 27.87 0.28
CA TRP A 269 37.34 26.46 0.16
C TRP A 269 37.79 26.12 -1.26
N LYS A 270 37.25 26.82 -2.27
CA LYS A 270 37.63 26.69 -3.69
C LYS A 270 39.03 27.22 -4.00
N LYS A 271 39.47 28.29 -3.31
CA LYS A 271 40.73 29.00 -3.61
C LYS A 271 42.03 28.34 -3.10
N SER A 272 41.99 27.08 -2.67
CA SER A 272 43.13 26.27 -2.22
C SER A 272 43.75 26.66 -0.85
N GLY A 273 43.74 25.69 0.07
CA GLY A 273 44.89 25.23 0.87
C GLY A 273 45.61 26.17 1.84
N THR A 274 45.34 27.48 1.86
CA THR A 274 46.06 28.41 2.74
C THR A 274 45.15 29.00 3.80
N ILE A 275 45.58 28.84 5.06
CA ILE A 275 44.99 29.52 6.21
C ILE A 275 44.99 31.02 5.90
N PRO A 276 43.81 31.68 5.84
CA PRO A 276 43.73 33.12 5.63
C PRO A 276 44.65 33.85 6.61
N LYS A 277 45.37 34.88 6.17
CA LYS A 277 46.36 35.58 7.01
C LYS A 277 45.82 35.99 8.39
N LYS A 278 44.52 36.34 8.46
CA LYS A 278 43.80 36.71 9.70
C LYS A 278 43.71 35.61 10.78
N TYR A 279 44.09 34.37 10.45
CA TYR A 279 43.93 33.20 11.30
C TYR A 279 45.24 32.43 11.55
N ARG A 280 46.37 32.92 11.02
CA ARG A 280 47.69 32.37 11.35
C ARG A 280 48.00 32.71 12.81
N GLY A 281 48.09 31.70 13.68
CA GLY A 281 48.43 31.86 15.10
C GLY A 281 47.28 31.58 16.09
N ILE A 282 46.05 31.35 15.61
CA ILE A 282 44.96 30.88 16.47
C ILE A 282 45.13 29.36 16.64
N LYS A 283 45.45 28.90 17.85
CA LYS A 283 45.46 27.47 18.19
C LYS A 283 44.06 26.91 17.92
N VAL A 284 43.96 26.05 16.91
CA VAL A 284 42.77 25.22 16.71
C VAL A 284 42.67 24.31 17.94
N LEU A 285 41.63 24.51 18.76
CA LEU A 285 41.33 23.60 19.87
C LEU A 285 41.02 22.22 19.28
N LYS A 286 41.69 21.20 19.84
CA LYS A 286 41.49 19.79 19.52
C LYS A 286 40.06 19.35 19.80
#